data_AF-A0A2V6V109-F1
#
_entry.id   AF-A0A2V6V109-F1
#
_cell.length_a   1.000
_cell.length_b   1.000
_cell.length_c   1.000
_cell.angle_alpha   90.00
_cell.angle_beta   90.00
_cell.angle_gamma   90.00
#
_symmetry.space_group_name_H-M   'P 1'
#
loop_
_entity.id
_entity.type
_entity.pdbx_description
1 polymer ?
#
loop_
_entity_poly.entity_id
_entity_poly.type
_entity_poly.pdbx_seq_one_letter_code
_entity_poly.pdbx_strand_id
1 'polypeptide(L)'
;MIVAIALISGMRPLASEQVGHLQPGSDPSVLPGPVLIADRGNDRLVLVDPEGRVLWTFPEPGDLAPGERFKVPDDAFYTPDGKQIIVTHEDDFTVTLVEPESRRIVWRYGTPGVHGHGPNQLWNPDDALVLPDGHVLVPDIKNCRILLISKGSQVPARIYGASRRPSGGCRHDPPRIFGSPNGAFPMRNGHYLVTEIRGAWIDEFDLRTGTVLKSFQVPGVRYPSDTNEIAPGRYLTADYSKPGQLVIFDDKGHVFWRYQPGGKDALDRPSLALALPNGDMIANDDYNHRVIVVDPKTDRIVWQYGATRRPGREPGRLNIPDGLDLAPPHSLLMRHAATMGTP
;
A
#
# COMPACT_ATOMS: atom_id res chain seq x y z
N MET A 1 -3.88 23.18 -18.43
CA MET A 1 -2.47 22.90 -18.06
C MET A 1 -1.97 24.13 -17.29
N ILE A 2 -1.96 24.08 -15.94
CA ILE A 2 -1.44 25.07 -14.94
C ILE A 2 -2.17 24.94 -13.57
N VAL A 3 -3.21 24.12 -13.44
CA VAL A 3 -3.94 23.96 -12.15
C VAL A 3 -3.40 22.79 -11.26
N ALA A 4 -2.47 21.96 -11.75
CA ALA A 4 -1.96 20.80 -11.00
C ALA A 4 -0.76 21.10 -10.06
N ILE A 5 -0.26 22.34 -10.01
CA ILE A 5 0.99 22.67 -9.30
C ILE A 5 0.76 22.98 -7.80
N ALA A 6 -0.46 23.28 -7.37
CA ALA A 6 -0.70 23.77 -6.00
C ALA A 6 -0.56 22.71 -4.89
N LEU A 7 -0.66 21.41 -5.20
CA LEU A 7 -0.36 20.32 -4.24
C LEU A 7 1.12 19.88 -4.28
N ILE A 8 1.91 20.38 -5.24
CA ILE A 8 3.36 20.16 -5.36
C ILE A 8 4.12 21.34 -4.71
N SER A 9 3.46 22.44 -4.36
CA SER A 9 4.10 23.68 -3.88
C SER A 9 4.93 23.56 -2.59
N GLY A 10 4.76 22.49 -1.81
CA GLY A 10 5.58 22.19 -0.64
C GLY A 10 6.82 21.35 -0.89
N MET A 11 6.79 20.55 -1.96
CA MET A 11 7.91 19.72 -2.36
C MET A 11 8.80 20.60 -3.22
N ARG A 12 9.66 21.41 -2.57
CA ARG A 12 10.70 22.14 -3.31
C ARG A 12 11.46 21.10 -4.14
N PRO A 13 11.50 21.22 -5.48
CA PRO A 13 12.31 20.32 -6.26
C PRO A 13 13.76 20.50 -5.78
N LEU A 14 14.35 19.41 -5.28
CA LEU A 14 15.78 19.19 -5.49
C LEU A 14 16.04 19.42 -6.98
N ALA A 15 17.23 19.88 -7.36
CA ALA A 15 17.58 20.04 -8.78
C ALA A 15 17.08 18.82 -9.57
N SER A 16 16.00 18.99 -10.33
CA SER A 16 15.27 17.87 -10.91
C SER A 16 16.25 17.11 -11.79
N GLU A 17 16.41 15.81 -11.58
CA GLU A 17 17.24 15.00 -12.45
C GLU A 17 16.83 15.26 -13.90
N GLN A 18 17.76 15.71 -14.74
CA GLN A 18 17.40 16.11 -16.11
C GLN A 18 17.03 14.91 -16.99
N VAL A 19 17.47 13.71 -16.61
CA VAL A 19 17.31 12.48 -17.39
C VAL A 19 16.43 11.51 -16.60
N GLY A 20 15.43 10.95 -17.28
CA GLY A 20 14.57 9.91 -16.74
C GLY A 20 15.25 8.54 -16.71
N HIS A 21 14.88 7.69 -15.75
CA HIS A 21 15.55 6.41 -15.47
C HIS A 21 14.70 5.16 -15.76
N LEU A 22 13.75 5.25 -16.70
CA LEU A 22 12.93 4.10 -17.08
C LEU A 22 13.73 3.01 -17.80
N GLN A 23 13.24 1.78 -17.73
CA GLN A 23 13.77 0.70 -18.57
C GLN A 23 13.42 0.91 -20.06
N PRO A 24 14.29 0.45 -20.99
CA PRO A 24 14.03 0.53 -22.42
C PRO A 24 12.67 -0.09 -22.82
N GLY A 25 11.92 0.61 -23.66
CA GLY A 25 10.59 0.20 -24.11
C GLY A 25 9.44 0.63 -23.20
N SER A 26 9.73 1.34 -22.11
CA SER A 26 8.68 1.98 -21.29
C SER A 26 8.03 3.14 -22.03
N ASP A 27 6.71 3.25 -21.90
CA ASP A 27 5.90 4.37 -22.36
C ASP A 27 5.48 5.24 -21.15
N PRO A 28 6.08 6.42 -20.94
CA PRO A 28 5.69 7.33 -19.84
C PRO A 28 4.21 7.72 -19.85
N SER A 29 3.56 7.73 -21.01
CA SER A 29 2.20 8.26 -21.16
C SER A 29 1.11 7.39 -20.51
N VAL A 30 1.46 6.16 -20.10
CA VAL A 30 0.53 5.25 -19.41
C VAL A 30 0.25 5.69 -17.97
N LEU A 31 1.14 6.48 -17.37
CA LEU A 31 0.96 6.99 -16.01
C LEU A 31 0.21 8.32 -16.02
N PRO A 32 -0.82 8.48 -15.17
CA PRO A 32 -1.58 9.74 -15.09
C PRO A 32 -0.84 10.84 -14.33
N GLY A 33 0.27 10.52 -13.67
CA GLY A 33 1.08 11.43 -12.87
C GLY A 33 2.18 10.70 -12.10
N PRO A 34 2.88 11.39 -11.19
CA PRO A 34 3.92 10.79 -10.37
C PRO A 34 3.45 9.63 -9.49
N VAL A 35 4.37 8.73 -9.16
CA VAL A 35 4.15 7.54 -8.32
C VAL A 35 5.00 7.65 -7.07
N LEU A 36 4.35 7.61 -5.90
CA LEU A 36 5.01 7.44 -4.61
C LEU A 36 5.34 5.96 -4.44
N ILE A 37 6.57 5.64 -4.03
CA ILE A 37 7.05 4.27 -3.86
C ILE A 37 7.69 4.16 -2.48
N ALA A 38 7.26 3.19 -1.69
CA ALA A 38 7.93 2.75 -0.48
C ALA A 38 9.07 1.80 -0.87
N ASP A 39 10.28 2.34 -0.94
CA ASP A 39 11.50 1.62 -1.31
C ASP A 39 12.11 0.98 -0.06
N ARG A 40 11.38 -0.03 0.46
CA ARG A 40 11.54 -0.65 1.78
C ARG A 40 12.98 -0.97 2.12
N GLY A 41 13.67 -1.69 1.25
CA GLY A 41 15.06 -2.12 1.45
C GLY A 41 16.09 -1.00 1.42
N ASN A 42 15.69 0.23 1.07
CA ASN A 42 16.53 1.43 1.12
C ASN A 42 16.11 2.42 2.22
N ASP A 43 15.19 2.04 3.11
CA ASP A 43 14.68 2.86 4.22
C ASP A 43 14.18 4.24 3.75
N ARG A 44 13.52 4.32 2.59
CA ARG A 44 13.05 5.59 2.03
C ARG A 44 11.72 5.47 1.30
N LEU A 45 11.02 6.59 1.20
CA LEU A 45 10.04 6.87 0.17
C LEU A 45 10.71 7.59 -0.99
N VAL A 46 10.30 7.31 -2.22
CA VAL A 46 10.66 8.08 -3.41
C VAL A 46 9.42 8.45 -4.21
N LEU A 47 9.33 9.70 -4.66
CA LEU A 47 8.33 10.14 -5.62
C LEU A 47 9.00 10.23 -6.99
N VAL A 48 8.52 9.44 -7.95
CA VAL A 48 9.05 9.42 -9.32
C VAL A 48 8.00 9.93 -10.30
N ASP A 49 8.40 10.75 -11.27
CA ASP A 49 7.48 11.18 -12.32
C ASP A 49 7.31 10.11 -13.41
N PRO A 50 6.39 10.29 -14.38
CA PRO A 50 6.18 9.32 -15.45
C PRO A 50 7.43 9.02 -16.29
N GLU A 51 8.36 9.96 -16.41
CA GLU A 51 9.64 9.78 -17.07
C GLU A 51 10.69 9.05 -16.19
N GLY A 52 10.36 8.73 -14.94
CA GLY A 52 11.24 8.07 -13.99
C GLY A 52 12.33 8.98 -13.43
N ARG A 53 12.08 10.29 -13.33
CA ARG A 53 12.95 11.23 -12.60
C ARG A 53 12.52 11.27 -11.14
N VAL A 54 13.47 11.32 -10.21
CA VAL A 54 13.16 11.49 -8.78
C VAL A 54 12.77 12.93 -8.50
N LEU A 55 11.53 13.13 -8.04
CA LEU A 55 11.00 14.45 -7.64
C LEU A 55 11.21 14.75 -6.16
N TRP A 56 11.17 13.71 -5.32
CA TRP A 56 11.31 13.82 -3.88
C TRP A 56 11.76 12.50 -3.28
N THR A 57 12.45 12.56 -2.15
CA THR A 57 12.87 11.41 -1.36
C THR A 57 12.71 11.75 0.10
N PHE A 58 12.29 10.79 0.94
CA PHE A 58 12.29 10.95 2.39
C PHE A 58 12.68 9.65 3.08
N PRO A 59 13.46 9.70 4.16
CA PRO A 59 14.15 10.87 4.68
C PRO A 59 15.40 11.19 3.85
N GLU A 60 15.76 12.48 3.81
CA GLU A 60 17.08 12.98 3.45
C GLU A 60 17.89 13.36 4.71
N PRO A 61 19.22 13.52 4.61
CA PRO A 61 20.03 14.00 5.72
C PRO A 61 19.47 15.31 6.32
N GLY A 62 19.06 15.27 7.59
CA GLY A 62 18.51 16.41 8.34
C GLY A 62 16.98 16.39 8.52
N ASP A 63 16.26 15.53 7.82
CA ASP A 63 14.79 15.41 7.96
C ASP A 63 14.36 14.82 9.31
N LEU A 64 15.09 13.81 9.78
CA LEU A 64 14.76 13.12 11.04
C LEU A 64 15.28 13.89 12.24
N ALA A 65 14.46 14.01 13.28
CA ALA A 65 14.89 14.53 14.57
C ALA A 65 15.90 13.59 15.26
N PRO A 66 16.74 14.08 16.21
CA PRO A 66 17.62 13.20 16.98
C PRO A 66 16.86 12.06 17.66
N GLY A 67 17.26 10.82 17.39
CA GLY A 67 16.62 9.61 17.93
C GLY A 67 15.36 9.16 17.17
N GLU A 68 14.90 9.93 16.18
CA GLU A 68 13.79 9.53 15.32
C GLU A 68 14.22 8.45 14.33
N ARG A 69 13.35 7.45 14.12
CA ARG A 69 13.59 6.31 13.23
C ARG A 69 12.57 6.30 12.10
N PHE A 70 13.07 6.03 10.90
CA PHE A 70 12.31 5.72 9.70
C PHE A 70 13.04 4.58 9.02
N LYS A 71 12.50 3.37 9.13
CA LYS A 71 13.15 2.13 8.68
C LYS A 71 12.11 1.24 8.04
N VAL A 72 12.50 0.49 7.01
CA VAL A 72 11.65 -0.51 6.35
C VAL A 72 10.23 -0.01 6.08
N PRO A 73 10.05 1.14 5.39
CA PRO A 73 8.73 1.56 4.97
C PRO A 73 8.17 0.50 4.03
N ASP A 74 7.13 -0.18 4.50
CA ASP A 74 6.46 -1.27 3.79
C ASP A 74 5.50 -0.65 2.79
N ASP A 75 4.44 -0.04 3.30
CA ASP A 75 3.46 0.69 2.51
C ASP A 75 3.43 2.19 2.76
N ALA A 76 2.98 2.94 1.76
CA ALA A 76 2.80 4.38 1.85
C ALA A 76 1.63 4.90 0.98
N PHE A 77 0.67 5.58 1.61
CA PHE A 77 -0.49 6.16 0.94
C PHE A 77 -0.64 7.64 1.27
N TYR A 78 -1.09 8.44 0.30
CA TYR A 78 -1.50 9.81 0.60
C TYR A 78 -2.79 9.81 1.43
N THR A 79 -2.93 10.77 2.35
CA THR A 79 -4.18 10.98 3.09
C THR A 79 -5.32 11.41 2.16
N PRO A 80 -6.60 11.27 2.55
CA PRO A 80 -7.74 11.67 1.70
C PRO A 80 -7.74 13.13 1.24
N ASP A 81 -7.07 14.03 1.97
CA ASP A 81 -6.88 15.43 1.59
C ASP A 81 -5.58 15.71 0.81
N GLY A 82 -4.75 14.68 0.61
CA GLY A 82 -3.49 14.72 -0.13
C GLY A 82 -2.35 15.42 0.59
N LYS A 83 -2.52 15.83 1.85
CA LYS A 83 -1.53 16.67 2.57
C LYS A 83 -0.45 15.86 3.26
N GLN A 84 -0.76 14.66 3.71
CA GLN A 84 0.16 13.81 4.46
C GLN A 84 0.31 12.46 3.78
N ILE A 85 1.34 11.72 4.17
CA ILE A 85 1.58 10.35 3.74
C ILE A 85 1.56 9.48 4.99
N ILE A 86 0.65 8.51 5.05
CA ILE A 86 0.67 7.46 6.06
C ILE A 86 1.65 6.40 5.58
N VAL A 87 2.55 5.96 6.48
CA VAL A 87 3.59 4.99 6.18
C VAL A 87 3.54 3.88 7.20
N THR A 88 3.48 2.64 6.73
CA THR A 88 3.59 1.47 7.59
C THR A 88 5.04 1.00 7.63
N HIS A 89 5.52 0.62 8.81
CA HIS A 89 6.84 0.06 9.03
C HIS A 89 6.69 -1.34 9.61
N GLU A 90 6.45 -2.32 8.74
CA GLU A 90 6.05 -3.69 9.12
C GLU A 90 7.05 -4.30 10.12
N ASP A 91 8.33 -4.31 9.77
CA ASP A 91 9.40 -4.89 10.59
C ASP A 91 10.00 -3.94 11.64
N ASP A 92 9.57 -2.66 11.68
CA ASP A 92 9.88 -1.75 12.78
C ASP A 92 8.70 -1.55 13.75
N PHE A 93 7.57 -2.21 13.48
CA PHE A 93 6.36 -2.27 14.32
C PHE A 93 5.72 -0.90 14.59
N THR A 94 5.73 -0.03 13.59
CA THR A 94 5.15 1.31 13.70
C THR A 94 4.38 1.72 12.47
N VAL A 95 3.52 2.72 12.65
CA VAL A 95 2.88 3.49 11.59
C VAL A 95 3.22 4.96 11.83
N THR A 96 3.55 5.71 10.79
CA THR A 96 3.90 7.13 10.88
C THR A 96 3.11 7.99 9.88
N LEU A 97 2.81 9.23 10.26
CA LEU A 97 2.37 10.26 9.32
C LEU A 97 3.54 11.17 9.00
N VAL A 98 3.84 11.30 7.71
CA VAL A 98 4.85 12.20 7.16
C VAL A 98 4.14 13.40 6.54
N GLU A 99 4.59 14.60 6.88
CA GLU A 99 4.19 15.87 6.27
C GLU A 99 5.21 16.25 5.18
N PRO A 100 4.89 16.06 3.88
CA PRO A 100 5.87 16.22 2.80
C PRO A 100 6.42 17.65 2.69
N GLU A 101 5.59 18.65 3.01
CA GLU A 101 5.92 20.08 2.98
C GLU A 101 7.02 20.44 3.98
N SER A 102 6.84 20.01 5.23
CA SER A 102 7.81 20.28 6.30
C SER A 102 8.92 19.23 6.38
N ARG A 103 8.78 18.12 5.66
CA ARG A 103 9.67 16.95 5.66
C ARG A 103 9.87 16.40 7.08
N ARG A 104 8.77 16.24 7.81
CA ARG A 104 8.77 15.74 9.20
C ARG A 104 7.79 14.59 9.37
N ILE A 105 8.14 13.68 10.27
CA ILE A 105 7.15 12.79 10.88
C ILE A 105 6.39 13.62 11.90
N VAL A 106 5.07 13.70 11.75
CA VAL A 106 4.19 14.52 12.58
C VAL A 106 3.33 13.71 13.55
N TRP A 107 3.27 12.39 13.34
CA TRP A 107 2.62 11.46 14.24
C TRP A 107 3.18 10.04 14.06
N ARG A 108 3.12 9.23 15.12
CA ARG A 108 3.50 7.82 15.11
C ARG A 108 2.58 7.04 16.04
N TYR A 109 2.26 5.81 15.68
CA TYR A 109 1.73 4.80 16.60
C TYR A 109 2.56 3.52 16.50
N GLY A 110 2.67 2.78 17.61
CA GLY A 110 3.63 1.70 17.79
C GLY A 110 4.91 2.15 18.48
N THR A 111 5.75 1.17 18.84
CA THR A 111 7.04 1.40 19.50
C THR A 111 8.15 0.86 18.59
N PRO A 112 9.01 1.72 17.99
CA PRO A 112 10.03 1.29 17.03
C PRO A 112 10.88 0.13 17.56
N GLY A 113 10.91 -0.99 16.82
CA GLY A 113 11.69 -2.18 17.13
C GLY A 113 11.17 -3.01 18.32
N VAL A 114 10.04 -2.64 18.93
CA VAL A 114 9.42 -3.37 20.03
C VAL A 114 8.02 -3.82 19.62
N HIS A 115 7.91 -5.07 19.19
CA HIS A 115 6.61 -5.66 18.87
C HIS A 115 5.81 -6.02 20.13
N GLY A 116 4.49 -6.09 20.02
CA GLY A 116 3.62 -6.52 21.10
C GLY A 116 2.15 -6.30 20.80
N HIS A 117 1.30 -6.67 21.76
CA HIS A 117 -0.17 -6.52 21.67
C HIS A 117 -0.69 -5.35 22.54
N GLY A 118 0.14 -4.85 23.46
CA GLY A 118 -0.23 -3.87 24.47
C GLY A 118 -0.48 -2.45 23.93
N PRO A 119 -0.70 -1.48 24.84
CA PRO A 119 -0.86 -0.08 24.49
C PRO A 119 0.33 0.43 23.68
N ASN A 120 0.06 1.10 22.56
CA ASN A 120 1.08 1.61 21.63
C ASN A 120 2.10 0.55 21.16
N GLN A 121 1.63 -0.69 20.97
CA GLN A 121 2.41 -1.78 20.38
C GLN A 121 1.66 -2.40 19.21
N LEU A 122 2.42 -2.74 18.18
CA LEU A 122 1.98 -3.45 16.97
C LEU A 122 2.86 -4.68 16.77
N TRP A 123 2.47 -5.58 15.88
CA TRP A 123 3.30 -6.71 15.48
C TRP A 123 3.09 -7.05 14.01
N ASN A 124 4.05 -6.61 13.18
CA ASN A 124 3.95 -6.59 11.73
C ASN A 124 2.66 -5.90 11.29
N PRO A 125 2.46 -4.61 11.62
CA PRO A 125 1.37 -3.86 11.02
C PRO A 125 1.58 -3.76 9.52
N ASP A 126 0.51 -3.63 8.76
CA ASP A 126 0.58 -3.45 7.32
C ASP A 126 -0.56 -2.53 6.83
N ASP A 127 -0.45 -1.95 5.64
CA ASP A 127 -1.54 -1.26 4.94
C ASP A 127 -2.33 -0.23 5.78
N ALA A 128 -1.64 0.55 6.62
CA ALA A 128 -2.32 1.56 7.43
C ALA A 128 -2.91 2.68 6.55
N LEU A 129 -4.19 3.00 6.76
CA LEU A 129 -4.92 4.02 5.98
C LEU A 129 -5.47 5.12 6.89
N VAL A 130 -5.56 6.35 6.36
CA VAL A 130 -6.25 7.46 7.02
C VAL A 130 -7.66 7.61 6.45
N LEU A 131 -8.67 7.65 7.32
CA LEU A 131 -10.06 7.90 6.96
C LEU A 131 -10.33 9.41 6.79
N PRO A 132 -11.42 9.81 6.10
CA PRO A 132 -11.73 11.24 5.87
C PRO A 132 -11.87 12.09 7.14
N ASP A 133 -12.26 11.49 8.26
CA ASP A 133 -12.35 12.16 9.58
C ASP A 133 -11.02 12.18 10.36
N GLY A 134 -9.96 11.59 9.78
CA GLY A 134 -8.62 11.52 10.33
C GLY A 134 -8.36 10.34 11.28
N HIS A 135 -9.31 9.40 11.43
CA HIS A 135 -8.98 8.13 12.06
C HIS A 135 -7.91 7.38 11.24
N VAL A 136 -7.08 6.60 11.92
CA VAL A 136 -6.09 5.71 11.29
C VAL A 136 -6.54 4.26 11.48
N LEU A 137 -6.75 3.55 10.38
CA LEU A 137 -7.01 2.11 10.35
C LEU A 137 -5.68 1.38 10.24
N VAL A 138 -5.42 0.42 11.13
CA VAL A 138 -4.16 -0.33 11.15
C VAL A 138 -4.45 -1.82 11.25
N PRO A 139 -4.38 -2.57 10.15
CA PRO A 139 -4.16 -4.01 10.18
C PRO A 139 -2.91 -4.36 10.99
N ASP A 140 -3.03 -5.28 11.95
CA ASP A 140 -1.97 -5.66 12.88
C ASP A 140 -1.75 -7.18 12.77
N ILE A 141 -1.01 -7.58 11.73
CA ILE A 141 -1.01 -8.92 11.14
C ILE A 141 -0.81 -10.01 12.19
N LYS A 142 0.26 -9.93 13.00
CA LYS A 142 0.61 -11.00 13.94
C LYS A 142 -0.17 -10.92 15.26
N ASN A 143 -0.92 -9.85 15.47
CA ASN A 143 -1.88 -9.69 16.56
C ASN A 143 -3.31 -10.05 16.18
N CYS A 144 -3.57 -10.43 14.92
CA CYS A 144 -4.87 -10.97 14.47
C CYS A 144 -6.03 -9.98 14.66
N ARG A 145 -5.76 -8.69 14.51
CA ARG A 145 -6.71 -7.60 14.78
C ARG A 145 -6.53 -6.45 13.78
N ILE A 146 -7.52 -5.57 13.76
CA ILE A 146 -7.47 -4.28 13.07
C ILE A 146 -7.76 -3.21 14.11
N LEU A 147 -6.92 -2.19 14.20
CA LEU A 147 -7.08 -1.05 15.10
C LEU A 147 -7.71 0.12 14.35
N LEU A 148 -8.63 0.82 15.00
CA LEU A 148 -9.11 2.12 14.56
C LEU A 148 -8.71 3.17 15.60
N ILE A 149 -7.77 4.03 15.26
CA ILE A 149 -7.15 4.99 16.17
C ILE A 149 -7.64 6.39 15.83
N SER A 150 -8.16 7.12 16.82
CA SER A 150 -8.60 8.51 16.59
C SER A 150 -7.45 9.43 16.22
N LYS A 151 -7.74 10.43 15.39
CA LYS A 151 -6.78 11.45 14.96
C LYS A 151 -5.98 12.02 16.12
N GLY A 152 -4.65 11.92 16.05
CA GLY A 152 -3.74 12.46 17.09
C GLY A 152 -3.74 11.69 18.41
N SER A 153 -4.49 10.60 18.53
CA SER A 153 -4.53 9.75 19.73
C SER A 153 -3.40 8.71 19.72
N GLN A 154 -3.13 8.14 20.91
CA GLN A 154 -2.31 6.95 21.13
C GLN A 154 -3.15 5.79 21.70
N VAL A 155 -4.48 5.92 21.66
CA VAL A 155 -5.44 4.94 22.16
C VAL A 155 -6.40 4.60 21.03
N PRO A 156 -6.50 3.31 20.63
CA PRO A 156 -7.50 2.87 19.67
C PRO A 156 -8.92 3.17 20.18
N ALA A 157 -9.74 3.82 19.36
CA ALA A 157 -11.15 4.01 19.64
C ALA A 157 -11.92 2.70 19.52
N ARG A 158 -11.51 1.83 18.59
CA ARG A 158 -12.06 0.48 18.40
C ARG A 158 -10.96 -0.50 18.04
N ILE A 159 -11.17 -1.77 18.41
CA ILE A 159 -10.35 -2.91 18.01
C ILE A 159 -11.29 -3.96 17.45
N TYR A 160 -11.06 -4.35 16.21
CA TYR A 160 -11.75 -5.48 15.57
C TYR A 160 -10.83 -6.69 15.62
N GLY A 161 -11.37 -7.88 15.93
CA GLY A 161 -10.55 -9.07 16.09
C GLY A 161 -10.01 -9.24 17.52
N ALA A 162 -8.80 -9.79 17.61
CA ALA A 162 -8.32 -10.37 18.86
C ALA A 162 -7.94 -9.30 19.91
N SER A 163 -8.61 -9.34 21.06
CA SER A 163 -8.29 -8.50 22.24
C SER A 163 -7.03 -8.93 23.00
N ARG A 164 -6.46 -10.08 22.65
CA ARG A 164 -5.13 -10.58 23.08
C ARG A 164 -4.63 -11.56 22.04
N ARG A 165 -3.31 -11.80 21.99
CA ARG A 165 -2.73 -12.81 21.09
C ARG A 165 -3.37 -14.20 21.32
N PRO A 166 -4.00 -14.82 20.32
CA PRO A 166 -4.63 -16.14 20.47
C PRO A 166 -3.58 -17.25 20.67
N SER A 167 -3.84 -18.23 21.55
CA SER A 167 -2.93 -19.37 21.80
C SER A 167 -2.75 -20.33 20.61
N GLY A 168 -3.65 -20.28 19.62
CA GLY A 168 -3.55 -21.03 18.36
C GLY A 168 -3.08 -20.20 17.16
N GLY A 169 -2.66 -18.94 17.40
CA GLY A 169 -2.35 -18.00 16.33
C GLY A 169 -3.58 -17.46 15.61
N CYS A 170 -3.34 -16.70 14.54
CA CYS A 170 -4.39 -16.10 13.74
C CYS A 170 -5.11 -17.15 12.89
N ARG A 171 -6.43 -17.03 12.79
CA ARG A 171 -7.30 -17.83 11.92
C ARG A 171 -8.50 -16.98 11.53
N HIS A 172 -9.13 -17.34 10.42
CA HIS A 172 -10.39 -16.75 9.99
C HIS A 172 -11.53 -17.16 10.96
N ASP A 173 -11.88 -16.26 11.87
CA ASP A 173 -12.99 -16.35 12.81
C ASP A 173 -13.53 -14.92 13.12
N PRO A 174 -13.84 -14.09 12.10
CA PRO A 174 -14.26 -12.72 12.33
C PRO A 174 -15.68 -12.65 12.94
N PRO A 175 -16.00 -11.59 13.70
CA PRO A 175 -15.11 -10.46 14.03
C PRO A 175 -14.23 -10.73 15.26
N ARG A 176 -14.18 -11.97 15.77
CA ARG A 176 -13.41 -12.31 16.99
C ARG A 176 -11.92 -12.35 16.75
N ILE A 177 -11.49 -12.91 15.63
CA ILE A 177 -10.07 -13.06 15.24
C ILE A 177 -10.01 -13.01 13.71
N PHE A 178 -9.07 -12.23 13.17
CA PHE A 178 -8.74 -12.26 11.74
C PHE A 178 -7.55 -13.17 11.51
N GLY A 179 -7.53 -13.90 10.40
CA GLY A 179 -6.46 -14.77 9.94
C GLY A 179 -5.25 -14.00 9.41
N SER A 180 -4.63 -13.17 10.25
CA SER A 180 -3.53 -12.30 9.88
C SER A 180 -3.98 -11.28 8.83
N PRO A 181 -4.73 -10.23 9.26
CA PRO A 181 -5.26 -9.24 8.33
C PRO A 181 -4.10 -8.41 7.75
N ASN A 182 -3.91 -8.44 6.43
CA ASN A 182 -2.87 -7.72 5.70
C ASN A 182 -3.32 -6.28 5.44
N GLY A 183 -4.38 -6.14 4.64
CA GLY A 183 -4.96 -4.85 4.27
C GLY A 183 -6.42 -4.73 4.64
N ALA A 184 -6.91 -3.48 4.64
CA ALA A 184 -8.31 -3.14 4.83
C ALA A 184 -8.67 -1.96 3.91
N PHE A 185 -8.95 -2.25 2.64
CA PHE A 185 -9.07 -1.25 1.59
C PHE A 185 -10.52 -0.76 1.39
N PRO A 186 -10.74 0.55 1.16
CA PRO A 186 -12.09 1.08 1.05
C PRO A 186 -12.79 0.68 -0.26
N MET A 187 -14.09 0.46 -0.18
CA MET A 187 -14.96 0.22 -1.33
C MET A 187 -15.91 1.40 -1.58
N ARG A 188 -16.50 1.45 -2.78
CA ARG A 188 -17.45 2.49 -3.18
C ARG A 188 -18.78 2.47 -2.41
N ASN A 189 -19.13 1.36 -1.79
CA ASN A 189 -20.34 1.22 -0.98
C ASN A 189 -20.13 1.66 0.48
N GLY A 190 -18.93 2.08 0.87
CA GLY A 190 -18.58 2.50 2.22
C GLY A 190 -18.17 1.36 3.17
N HIS A 191 -18.11 0.13 2.68
CA HIS A 191 -17.47 -0.98 3.36
C HIS A 191 -15.99 -1.08 2.94
N TYR A 192 -15.31 -2.09 3.47
CA TYR A 192 -13.88 -2.32 3.29
C TYR A 192 -13.62 -3.76 2.88
N LEU A 193 -12.57 -3.99 2.09
CA LEU A 193 -12.04 -5.32 1.79
C LEU A 193 -10.91 -5.60 2.75
N VAL A 194 -11.12 -6.53 3.68
CA VAL A 194 -10.06 -7.03 4.54
C VAL A 194 -9.44 -8.26 3.89
N THR A 195 -8.14 -8.25 3.66
CA THR A 195 -7.40 -9.41 3.18
C THR A 195 -6.80 -10.17 4.35
N GLU A 196 -6.99 -11.49 4.40
CA GLU A 196 -6.39 -12.35 5.40
C GLU A 196 -5.37 -13.30 4.77
N ILE A 197 -4.12 -13.19 5.22
CA ILE A 197 -2.99 -14.01 4.75
C ILE A 197 -3.27 -15.50 5.02
N ARG A 198 -3.74 -15.82 6.23
CA ARG A 198 -4.01 -17.20 6.64
C ARG A 198 -5.36 -17.64 6.13
N GLY A 199 -5.31 -18.49 5.12
CA GLY A 199 -6.50 -19.03 4.48
C GLY A 199 -6.91 -18.25 3.23
N ALA A 200 -6.16 -17.21 2.83
CA ALA A 200 -6.41 -16.46 1.60
C ALA A 200 -7.84 -15.93 1.50
N TRP A 201 -8.38 -15.43 2.62
CA TRP A 201 -9.72 -14.86 2.67
C TRP A 201 -9.69 -13.40 2.24
N ILE A 202 -10.75 -13.00 1.56
CA ILE A 202 -11.11 -11.60 1.32
C ILE A 202 -12.49 -11.41 1.94
N ASP A 203 -12.59 -10.44 2.85
CA ASP A 203 -13.80 -10.13 3.59
C ASP A 203 -14.36 -8.77 3.20
N GLU A 204 -15.65 -8.70 2.91
CA GLU A 204 -16.37 -7.43 2.94
C GLU A 204 -16.73 -7.10 4.40
N PHE A 205 -16.16 -6.00 4.89
CA PHE A 205 -16.20 -5.59 6.29
C PHE A 205 -16.83 -4.20 6.45
N ASP A 206 -17.83 -4.09 7.32
CA ASP A 206 -18.41 -2.82 7.72
C ASP A 206 -17.71 -2.29 8.98
N LEU A 207 -16.88 -1.25 8.82
CA LEU A 207 -16.19 -0.60 9.94
C LEU A 207 -17.14 0.01 10.97
N ARG A 208 -18.37 0.41 10.62
CA ARG A 208 -19.28 1.06 11.58
C ARG A 208 -19.86 0.06 12.55
N THR A 209 -20.21 -1.12 12.06
CA THR A 209 -20.81 -2.19 12.88
C THR A 209 -19.78 -3.20 13.38
N GLY A 210 -18.60 -3.24 12.77
CA GLY A 210 -17.57 -4.25 13.04
C GLY A 210 -17.97 -5.64 12.56
N THR A 211 -18.77 -5.74 11.49
CA THR A 211 -19.31 -7.00 10.98
C THR A 211 -18.67 -7.37 9.64
N VAL A 212 -18.31 -8.65 9.49
CA VAL A 212 -18.00 -9.23 8.18
C VAL A 212 -19.32 -9.65 7.54
N LEU A 213 -19.63 -9.05 6.40
CA LEU A 213 -20.86 -9.27 5.64
C LEU A 213 -20.73 -10.45 4.68
N LYS A 214 -19.52 -10.64 4.16
CA LYS A 214 -19.20 -11.71 3.21
C LYS A 214 -17.72 -12.07 3.29
N SER A 215 -17.42 -13.34 3.10
CA SER A 215 -16.07 -13.87 2.98
C SER A 215 -15.96 -14.73 1.73
N PHE A 216 -14.89 -14.57 0.96
CA PHE A 216 -14.65 -15.33 -0.25
C PHE A 216 -13.16 -15.57 -0.48
N GLN A 217 -12.86 -16.50 -1.38
CA GLN A 217 -11.52 -16.83 -1.82
C GLN A 217 -11.48 -16.80 -3.35
N VAL A 218 -10.28 -16.63 -3.91
CA VAL A 218 -10.07 -16.66 -5.36
C VAL A 218 -9.32 -17.93 -5.74
N PRO A 219 -9.83 -18.75 -6.67
CA PRO A 219 -9.13 -19.94 -7.12
C PRO A 219 -7.70 -19.64 -7.55
N GLY A 220 -6.74 -20.38 -6.98
CA GLY A 220 -5.32 -20.28 -7.33
C GLY A 220 -4.58 -19.07 -6.77
N VAL A 221 -5.20 -18.20 -5.97
CA VAL A 221 -4.51 -17.18 -5.17
C VAL A 221 -4.13 -17.79 -3.82
N ARG A 222 -2.90 -17.57 -3.35
CA ARG A 222 -2.35 -18.22 -2.15
C ARG A 222 -2.18 -17.27 -0.99
N TYR A 223 -1.78 -16.04 -1.29
CA TYR A 223 -1.59 -14.95 -0.36
C TYR A 223 -2.12 -13.70 -1.07
N PRO A 224 -3.43 -13.39 -0.97
CA PRO A 224 -3.97 -12.12 -1.44
C PRO A 224 -3.43 -11.04 -0.51
N SER A 225 -2.31 -10.40 -0.87
CA SER A 225 -1.73 -9.34 -0.05
C SER A 225 -2.71 -8.18 -0.02
N ASP A 226 -2.82 -7.50 -1.16
CA ASP A 226 -3.65 -6.32 -1.22
C ASP A 226 -4.75 -6.56 -2.23
N THR A 227 -6.01 -6.44 -1.78
CA THR A 227 -7.18 -6.57 -2.64
C THR A 227 -7.96 -5.27 -2.65
N ASN A 228 -8.00 -4.63 -3.82
CA ASN A 228 -8.62 -3.32 -4.03
C ASN A 228 -9.87 -3.43 -4.93
N GLU A 229 -10.90 -2.64 -4.66
CA GLU A 229 -12.07 -2.54 -5.56
C GLU A 229 -11.75 -1.60 -6.74
N ILE A 230 -11.64 -2.18 -7.94
CA ILE A 230 -11.34 -1.40 -9.16
C ILE A 230 -12.61 -0.90 -9.87
N ALA A 231 -13.74 -1.59 -9.67
CA ALA A 231 -15.08 -1.20 -10.11
C ALA A 231 -16.12 -1.94 -9.25
N PRO A 232 -17.40 -1.52 -9.21
CA PRO A 232 -18.42 -2.21 -8.42
C PRO A 232 -18.44 -3.72 -8.68
N GLY A 233 -18.16 -4.51 -7.64
CA GLY A 233 -18.10 -5.99 -7.71
C GLY A 233 -16.91 -6.55 -8.50
N ARG A 234 -15.88 -5.75 -8.77
CA ARG A 234 -14.62 -6.18 -9.39
C ARG A 234 -13.44 -5.79 -8.52
N TYR A 235 -12.65 -6.79 -8.18
CA TYR A 235 -11.51 -6.67 -7.28
C TYR A 235 -10.23 -7.04 -8.02
N LEU A 236 -9.15 -6.35 -7.68
CA LEU A 236 -7.79 -6.64 -8.13
C LEU A 236 -6.98 -7.08 -6.91
N THR A 237 -6.32 -8.22 -6.99
CA THR A 237 -5.37 -8.67 -5.96
C THR A 237 -3.97 -8.88 -6.53
N ALA A 238 -2.97 -8.51 -5.74
CA ALA A 238 -1.60 -9.00 -5.88
C ALA A 238 -1.40 -10.23 -4.99
N ASP A 239 -0.99 -11.34 -5.59
CA ASP A 239 -0.69 -12.59 -4.87
C ASP A 239 0.79 -12.63 -4.50
N TYR A 240 1.09 -12.39 -3.22
CA TYR A 240 2.43 -12.34 -2.64
C TYR A 240 3.07 -13.72 -2.58
N SER A 241 3.38 -14.24 -3.76
CA SER A 241 3.80 -15.61 -3.96
C SER A 241 4.89 -15.68 -5.03
N LYS A 242 5.56 -16.83 -5.13
CA LYS A 242 6.58 -17.09 -6.17
C LYS A 242 6.26 -18.41 -6.87
N PRO A 243 6.03 -18.44 -8.20
CA PRO A 243 5.78 -17.26 -9.03
C PRO A 243 4.55 -16.49 -8.54
N GLY A 244 4.63 -15.17 -8.56
CA GLY A 244 3.54 -14.27 -8.18
C GLY A 244 2.56 -14.02 -9.32
N GLN A 245 1.47 -13.32 -9.04
CA GLN A 245 0.45 -13.01 -10.04
C GLN A 245 -0.41 -11.81 -9.63
N LEU A 246 -1.02 -11.17 -10.63
CA LEU A 246 -2.10 -10.20 -10.44
C LEU A 246 -3.41 -10.80 -10.96
N VAL A 247 -4.51 -10.65 -10.22
CA VAL A 247 -5.79 -11.30 -10.57
C VAL A 247 -6.94 -10.30 -10.43
N ILE A 248 -7.76 -10.17 -11.47
CA ILE A 248 -9.03 -9.45 -11.43
C ILE A 248 -10.18 -10.45 -11.34
N PHE A 249 -11.09 -10.26 -10.39
CA PHE A 249 -12.14 -11.23 -10.08
C PHE A 249 -13.39 -10.59 -9.44
N ASP A 250 -14.46 -11.36 -9.24
CA ASP A 250 -15.66 -10.96 -8.47
C ASP A 250 -15.78 -11.69 -7.12
N ASP A 251 -16.76 -11.28 -6.31
CA ASP A 251 -17.04 -11.84 -4.98
C ASP A 251 -17.65 -13.26 -5.03
N LYS A 252 -17.72 -13.89 -6.21
CA LYS A 252 -18.08 -15.30 -6.41
C LYS A 252 -16.85 -16.14 -6.80
N GLY A 253 -15.68 -15.51 -6.89
CA GLY A 253 -14.43 -16.15 -7.31
C GLY A 253 -14.31 -16.32 -8.83
N HIS A 254 -15.17 -15.71 -9.64
CA HIS A 254 -14.97 -15.68 -11.09
C HIS A 254 -13.79 -14.77 -11.44
N VAL A 255 -12.82 -15.32 -12.14
CA VAL A 255 -11.63 -14.61 -12.59
C VAL A 255 -11.89 -14.01 -13.97
N PHE A 256 -11.72 -12.70 -14.10
CA PHE A 256 -11.83 -11.96 -15.36
C PHE A 256 -10.48 -11.83 -16.08
N TRP A 257 -9.38 -11.73 -15.33
CA TRP A 257 -8.04 -11.60 -15.86
C TRP A 257 -7.02 -12.14 -14.87
N ARG A 258 -5.93 -12.72 -15.39
CA ARG A 258 -4.82 -13.23 -14.59
C ARG A 258 -3.52 -12.94 -15.33
N TYR A 259 -2.65 -12.18 -14.68
CA TYR A 259 -1.29 -11.95 -15.14
C TYR A 259 -0.32 -12.75 -14.28
N GLN A 260 0.20 -13.83 -14.87
CA GLN A 260 1.17 -14.71 -14.26
C GLN A 260 2.26 -15.05 -15.30
N PRO A 261 3.07 -14.05 -15.70
CA PRO A 261 4.09 -14.24 -16.72
C PRO A 261 5.13 -15.28 -16.28
N GLY A 262 5.72 -15.96 -17.26
CA GLY A 262 6.85 -16.86 -17.05
C GLY A 262 8.21 -16.21 -17.37
N GLY A 263 9.28 -16.97 -17.14
CA GLY A 263 10.61 -16.62 -17.63
C GLY A 263 11.19 -15.34 -17.02
N LYS A 264 11.66 -14.42 -17.87
CA LYS A 264 12.33 -13.18 -17.43
C LYS A 264 11.37 -12.17 -16.78
N ASP A 265 10.08 -12.25 -17.10
CA ASP A 265 9.07 -11.31 -16.62
C ASP A 265 8.27 -11.88 -15.44
N ALA A 266 8.56 -13.12 -15.01
CA ALA A 266 7.93 -13.76 -13.87
C ALA A 266 8.01 -12.91 -12.60
N LEU A 267 6.85 -12.70 -11.98
CA LEU A 267 6.71 -11.92 -10.75
C LEU A 267 7.26 -12.71 -9.55
N ASP A 268 7.84 -11.98 -8.61
CA ASP A 268 8.44 -12.50 -7.39
C ASP A 268 7.91 -11.72 -6.17
N ARG A 269 6.79 -12.23 -5.64
CA ARG A 269 6.04 -11.66 -4.51
C ARG A 269 5.67 -10.19 -4.71
N PRO A 270 4.77 -9.87 -5.65
CA PRO A 270 4.12 -8.56 -5.66
C PRO A 270 3.19 -8.44 -4.43
N SER A 271 3.19 -7.31 -3.75
CA SER A 271 2.34 -7.01 -2.59
C SER A 271 1.14 -6.13 -2.94
N LEU A 272 1.32 -5.09 -3.77
CA LEU A 272 0.27 -4.13 -4.12
C LEU A 272 0.09 -4.00 -5.63
N ALA A 273 -1.18 -3.90 -6.06
CA ALA A 273 -1.53 -3.47 -7.41
C ALA A 273 -2.76 -2.53 -7.44
N LEU A 274 -2.70 -1.51 -8.29
CA LEU A 274 -3.77 -0.51 -8.47
C LEU A 274 -4.17 -0.40 -9.94
N ALA A 275 -5.45 -0.14 -10.19
CA ALA A 275 -5.96 0.14 -11.54
C ALA A 275 -5.74 1.62 -11.94
N LEU A 276 -5.09 1.81 -13.08
CA LEU A 276 -4.88 3.13 -13.69
C LEU A 276 -6.13 3.57 -14.48
N PRO A 277 -6.35 4.89 -14.67
CA PRO A 277 -7.51 5.40 -15.40
C PRO A 277 -7.64 4.93 -16.86
N ASN A 278 -6.54 4.55 -17.49
CA ASN A 278 -6.50 4.05 -18.87
C ASN A 278 -6.87 2.55 -18.98
N GLY A 279 -7.04 1.87 -17.84
CA GLY A 279 -7.35 0.44 -17.75
C GLY A 279 -6.14 -0.47 -17.58
N ASP A 280 -4.92 0.09 -17.45
CA ASP A 280 -3.72 -0.67 -17.11
C ASP A 280 -3.61 -0.89 -15.60
N MET A 281 -2.72 -1.80 -15.17
CA MET A 281 -2.48 -2.11 -13.76
C MET A 281 -1.05 -1.74 -13.38
N ILE A 282 -0.88 -0.85 -12.39
CA ILE A 282 0.43 -0.60 -11.78
C ILE A 282 0.61 -1.56 -10.61
N ALA A 283 1.81 -2.13 -10.45
CA ALA A 283 2.14 -3.02 -9.34
C ALA A 283 3.61 -2.91 -8.94
N ASN A 284 3.90 -3.15 -7.67
CA ASN A 284 5.24 -3.51 -7.25
C ASN A 284 5.53 -4.98 -7.63
N ASP A 285 6.82 -5.31 -7.68
CA ASP A 285 7.32 -6.66 -7.91
C ASP A 285 8.61 -6.79 -7.09
N ASP A 286 8.40 -7.02 -5.80
CA ASP A 286 9.28 -6.62 -4.71
C ASP A 286 10.67 -7.22 -4.85
N TYR A 287 10.74 -8.54 -4.98
CA TYR A 287 12.02 -9.26 -5.08
C TYR A 287 12.61 -9.22 -6.49
N ASN A 288 11.89 -8.66 -7.47
CA ASN A 288 12.48 -8.20 -8.72
C ASN A 288 12.91 -6.72 -8.66
N HIS A 289 12.68 -6.01 -7.56
CA HIS A 289 13.17 -4.65 -7.29
C HIS A 289 12.72 -3.62 -8.32
N ARG A 290 11.43 -3.65 -8.65
CA ARG A 290 10.83 -2.79 -9.67
C ARG A 290 9.38 -2.46 -9.35
N VAL A 291 8.90 -1.39 -9.96
CA VAL A 291 7.49 -1.09 -10.15
C VAL A 291 7.19 -1.19 -11.64
N ILE A 292 6.09 -1.84 -12.01
CA ILE A 292 5.68 -2.10 -13.39
C ILE A 292 4.28 -1.58 -13.65
N VAL A 293 3.99 -1.21 -14.90
CA VAL A 293 2.63 -1.08 -15.42
C VAL A 293 2.40 -2.18 -16.44
N VAL A 294 1.29 -2.90 -16.31
CA VAL A 294 0.88 -4.00 -17.19
C VAL A 294 -0.37 -3.60 -17.96
N ASP A 295 -0.33 -3.73 -19.28
CA ASP A 295 -1.51 -3.62 -20.14
C ASP A 295 -2.24 -4.98 -20.19
N PRO A 296 -3.45 -5.09 -19.61
CA PRO A 296 -4.20 -6.35 -19.57
C PRO A 296 -4.74 -6.80 -20.94
N LYS A 297 -4.65 -5.97 -21.99
CA LYS A 297 -5.06 -6.37 -23.36
C LYS A 297 -3.96 -7.14 -24.07
N THR A 298 -2.71 -6.90 -23.71
CA THR A 298 -1.53 -7.51 -24.36
C THR A 298 -0.70 -8.38 -23.42
N ASP A 299 -0.99 -8.35 -22.12
CA ASP A 299 -0.23 -9.00 -21.04
C ASP A 299 1.26 -8.61 -21.08
N ARG A 300 1.54 -7.34 -21.38
CA ARG A 300 2.90 -6.79 -21.45
C ARG A 300 3.14 -5.76 -20.38
N ILE A 301 4.36 -5.77 -19.85
CA ILE A 301 4.90 -4.65 -19.09
C ILE A 301 5.13 -3.50 -20.08
N VAL A 302 4.40 -2.40 -19.91
CA VAL A 302 4.44 -1.20 -20.78
C VAL A 302 5.17 -0.03 -20.13
N TRP A 303 5.47 -0.10 -18.83
CA TRP A 303 6.31 0.86 -18.12
C TRP A 303 7.03 0.15 -16.97
N GLN A 304 8.29 0.49 -16.72
CA GLN A 304 9.05 -0.03 -15.59
C GLN A 304 10.04 0.99 -15.03
N TYR A 305 10.00 1.17 -13.70
CA TYR A 305 11.02 1.83 -12.91
C TYR A 305 11.67 0.84 -11.94
N GLY A 306 12.98 0.96 -11.72
CA GLY A 306 13.78 -0.11 -11.10
C GLY A 306 14.32 -1.10 -12.15
N ALA A 307 15.24 -1.96 -11.72
CA ALA A 307 15.93 -2.91 -12.59
C ALA A 307 15.73 -4.34 -12.07
N THR A 308 15.14 -5.18 -12.91
CA THR A 308 14.76 -6.56 -12.58
C THR A 308 15.92 -7.33 -11.95
N ARG A 309 15.73 -7.79 -10.69
CA ARG A 309 16.70 -8.56 -9.88
C ARG A 309 18.03 -7.84 -9.63
N ARG A 310 18.02 -6.51 -9.69
CA ARG A 310 19.17 -5.66 -9.45
C ARG A 310 18.80 -4.64 -8.36
N PRO A 311 18.94 -4.97 -7.07
CA PRO A 311 18.62 -4.03 -6.00
C PRO A 311 19.61 -2.87 -5.99
N GLY A 312 19.17 -1.65 -5.67
CA GLY A 312 20.04 -0.48 -5.59
C GLY A 312 19.31 0.74 -5.05
N ARG A 313 20.07 1.81 -4.74
CA ARG A 313 19.55 3.07 -4.17
C ARG A 313 19.74 4.26 -5.11
N GLU A 314 20.62 4.11 -6.08
CA GLU A 314 20.85 5.10 -7.13
C GLU A 314 19.59 5.32 -8.00
N PRO A 315 19.50 6.46 -8.71
CA PRO A 315 18.38 6.74 -9.59
C PRO A 315 18.11 5.61 -10.60
N GLY A 316 16.83 5.28 -10.80
CA GLY A 316 16.43 4.12 -11.61
C GLY A 316 16.52 2.77 -10.92
N ARG A 317 16.87 2.73 -9.63
CA ARG A 317 17.00 1.49 -8.84
C ARG A 317 16.14 1.57 -7.59
N LEU A 318 15.61 0.42 -7.24
CA LEU A 318 14.84 0.16 -6.04
C LEU A 318 15.43 -1.06 -5.34
N ASN A 319 15.06 -1.29 -4.09
CA ASN A 319 15.42 -2.46 -3.32
C ASN A 319 14.20 -2.93 -2.53
N ILE A 320 13.51 -3.94 -3.06
CA ILE A 320 12.28 -4.50 -2.46
C ILE A 320 11.23 -3.39 -2.27
N PRO A 321 10.78 -2.72 -3.35
CA PRO A 321 9.66 -1.79 -3.23
C PRO A 321 8.41 -2.58 -2.84
N ASP A 322 7.81 -2.26 -1.70
CA ASP A 322 6.70 -3.04 -1.11
C ASP A 322 5.37 -2.28 -1.19
N GLY A 323 5.41 -0.95 -1.34
CA GLY A 323 4.21 -0.13 -1.44
C GLY A 323 4.28 0.93 -2.52
N LEU A 324 3.12 1.32 -3.04
CA LEU A 324 3.00 2.48 -3.92
C LEU A 324 1.64 3.17 -3.81
N ASP A 325 1.62 4.45 -4.17
CA ASP A 325 0.39 5.20 -4.40
C ASP A 325 0.60 6.18 -5.56
N LEU A 326 -0.48 6.57 -6.22
CA LEU A 326 -0.42 7.62 -7.23
C LEU A 326 -0.48 8.99 -6.55
N ALA A 327 0.29 9.95 -7.03
CA ALA A 327 0.20 11.31 -6.53
C ALA A 327 -1.22 11.88 -6.73
N PRO A 328 -1.67 12.79 -5.84
CA PRO A 328 -2.91 13.54 -6.03
C PRO A 328 -3.05 14.12 -7.45
N PRO A 329 -4.25 14.06 -8.06
CA PRO A 329 -5.53 13.60 -7.49
C PRO A 329 -5.80 12.10 -7.66
N HIS A 330 -4.81 11.31 -8.10
CA HIS A 330 -5.02 9.92 -8.49
C HIS A 330 -4.83 8.90 -7.35
N SER A 331 -4.39 9.36 -6.17
CA SER A 331 -4.23 8.54 -4.97
C SER A 331 -5.45 7.70 -4.64
N LEU A 332 -5.22 6.48 -4.17
CA LEU A 332 -6.26 5.55 -3.74
C LEU A 332 -7.24 6.20 -2.76
N LEU A 333 -6.74 6.79 -1.67
CA LEU A 333 -7.59 7.34 -0.61
C LEU A 333 -8.33 8.60 -1.04
N MET A 334 -7.74 9.41 -1.92
CA MET A 334 -8.45 10.55 -2.51
C MET A 334 -9.61 10.12 -3.39
N ARG A 335 -9.41 9.07 -4.21
CA ARG A 335 -10.47 8.53 -5.08
C ARG A 335 -11.62 7.91 -4.30
N HIS A 336 -11.33 7.37 -3.11
CA HIS A 336 -12.34 6.79 -2.23
C HIS A 336 -12.84 7.77 -1.15
N ALA A 337 -12.30 8.98 -1.03
CA ALA A 337 -12.61 9.91 0.07
C ALA A 337 -14.12 10.19 0.25
N ALA A 338 -14.87 10.25 -0.86
CA ALA A 338 -16.33 10.48 -0.84
C ALA A 338 -17.15 9.23 -0.50
N THR A 339 -16.56 8.04 -0.64
CA THR A 339 -17.22 6.75 -0.42
C THR A 339 -16.76 6.04 0.84
N MET A 340 -15.56 6.35 1.35
CA MET A 340 -15.01 5.85 2.61
C MET A 340 -15.98 6.18 3.72
N GLY A 341 -16.74 5.18 4.16
CA GLY A 341 -17.63 5.34 5.31
C GLY A 341 -16.80 5.75 6.52
N THR A 342 -17.22 6.80 7.24
CA THR A 342 -16.63 7.11 8.54
C THR A 342 -17.21 6.19 9.62
N PRO A 343 -16.43 5.80 10.65
CA PRO A 343 -16.80 4.85 11.71
C PRO A 343 -17.91 5.32 12.68
#